data_AF-B9Y6U5-F1
#
_entry.id   AF-B9Y6U5-F1
#
_cell.length_a   1.000
_cell.length_b   1.000
_cell.length_c   1.000
_cell.angle_alpha   90.00
_cell.angle_beta   90.00
_cell.angle_gamma   90.00
#
_symmetry.space_group_name_H-M   'P 1'
#
loop_
_entity.id
_entity.type
_entity.pdbx_description
1 polymer ?
#
loop_
_entity_poly.entity_id
_entity_poly.type
_entity_poly.pdbx_seq_one_letter_code
_entity_poly.pdbx_strand_id
1 'polypeptide(L)'
;MAYDFKKEAKLFYMPKNKPEIVTVPPMNFLAVPGQGDPNEEGGAYQQAVSVLYALAYTLKMSYKGTRQIAGFYEYVVPPLEGFWWQPGLAGVDYSQKRGFHWISVIRVPDFIKQEDFDWAVQEAQRK
;
A
#
# COMPACT_ATOMS: atom_id res chain seq x y z
N MET A 1 -5.39 -14.73 -16.89
CA MET A 1 -4.09 -14.42 -16.24
C MET A 1 -4.31 -13.19 -15.37
N ALA A 2 -3.79 -13.16 -14.14
CA ALA A 2 -4.00 -12.02 -13.26
C ALA A 2 -3.25 -10.78 -13.77
N TYR A 3 -3.88 -9.61 -13.66
CA TYR A 3 -3.28 -8.31 -13.99
C TYR A 3 -2.11 -8.01 -13.04
N ASP A 4 -0.95 -7.64 -13.58
CA ASP A 4 0.26 -7.40 -12.80
C ASP A 4 0.76 -5.96 -13.04
N PHE A 5 0.54 -5.10 -12.05
CA PHE A 5 0.91 -3.69 -12.11
C PHE A 5 2.38 -3.46 -12.45
N LYS A 6 3.29 -4.34 -12.01
CA LYS A 6 4.72 -4.21 -12.33
C LYS A 6 5.01 -4.42 -13.81
N LYS A 7 4.23 -5.28 -14.47
CA LYS A 7 4.37 -5.57 -15.90
C LYS A 7 3.67 -4.54 -16.77
N GLU A 8 2.51 -4.06 -16.33
CA GLU A 8 1.68 -3.14 -17.10
C GLU A 8 2.12 -1.68 -16.95
N ALA A 9 2.59 -1.30 -15.75
CA ALA A 9 3.05 0.05 -15.45
C ALA A 9 4.56 0.11 -15.18
N LYS A 10 5.36 -0.46 -16.10
CA LYS A 10 6.82 -0.60 -15.95
C LYS A 10 7.54 0.71 -15.61
N LEU A 11 7.04 1.83 -16.14
CA LEU A 11 7.61 3.15 -15.86
C LEU A 11 7.65 3.48 -14.36
N PHE A 12 6.70 2.98 -13.57
CA PHE A 12 6.61 3.27 -12.14
C PHE A 12 7.24 2.19 -11.27
N TYR A 13 7.40 0.96 -11.78
CA TYR A 13 7.81 -0.19 -10.99
C TYR A 13 9.13 -0.84 -11.43
N MET A 14 9.63 -0.50 -12.62
CA MET A 14 10.85 -1.05 -13.19
C MET A 14 11.72 0.07 -13.80
N PRO A 15 12.12 1.08 -13.00
CA PRO A 15 13.00 2.14 -13.47
C PRO A 15 14.38 1.59 -13.84
N LYS A 16 15.09 2.29 -14.72
CA LYS A 16 16.51 1.99 -15.02
C LYS A 16 17.41 2.60 -13.94
N ASN A 17 18.69 2.22 -13.95
CA ASN A 17 19.72 2.83 -13.08
C ASN A 17 20.15 4.23 -13.56
N LYS A 18 19.21 5.02 -14.10
CA LYS A 18 19.41 6.39 -14.59
C LYS A 18 18.23 7.24 -14.14
N PRO A 19 18.46 8.41 -13.52
CA PRO A 19 17.38 9.33 -13.17
C PRO A 19 16.57 9.72 -14.40
N GLU A 20 15.25 9.74 -14.25
CA GLU A 20 14.31 10.13 -15.29
C GLU A 20 13.16 10.95 -14.69
N ILE A 21 12.64 11.90 -15.48
CA ILE A 21 11.46 12.68 -15.10
C ILE A 21 10.24 11.87 -15.49
N VAL A 22 9.36 11.61 -14.53
CA VAL A 22 8.10 10.88 -14.75
C VAL A 22 6.93 11.68 -14.22
N THR A 23 5.81 11.62 -14.93
CA THR A 23 4.53 12.14 -14.45
C THR A 23 3.73 10.99 -13.87
N VAL A 24 3.54 10.98 -12.55
CA VAL A 24 2.76 9.95 -11.87
C VAL A 24 1.29 10.37 -11.87
N PRO A 25 0.37 9.61 -12.50
CA PRO A 25 -1.06 9.94 -12.46
C PRO A 25 -1.65 9.65 -11.07
N PRO A 26 -2.84 10.18 -10.75
CA PRO A 26 -3.58 9.75 -9.56
C PRO A 26 -3.80 8.23 -9.56
N MET A 27 -3.65 7.60 -8.39
CA MET A 27 -3.87 6.18 -8.18
C MET A 27 -4.53 5.97 -6.82
N ASN A 28 -5.26 4.86 -6.66
CA ASN A 28 -5.88 4.50 -5.39
C ASN A 28 -4.93 3.66 -4.53
N PHE A 29 -4.91 3.93 -3.23
CA PHE A 29 -4.05 3.24 -2.27
C PHE A 29 -4.82 2.91 -0.99
N LEU A 30 -4.52 1.75 -0.41
CA LEU A 30 -4.68 1.55 1.03
C LEU A 30 -3.55 2.29 1.73
N ALA A 31 -3.83 3.01 2.80
CA ALA A 31 -2.84 3.83 3.48
C ALA A 31 -2.97 3.74 5.00
N VAL A 32 -1.84 3.62 5.68
CA VAL A 32 -1.75 3.73 7.15
C VAL A 32 -0.68 4.76 7.49
N PRO A 33 -1.05 5.92 8.06
CA PRO A 33 -0.10 6.89 8.58
C PRO A 33 0.44 6.42 9.94
N GLY A 34 1.67 6.79 10.25
CA GLY A 34 2.28 6.48 11.54
C GLY A 34 3.60 7.22 11.77
N GLN A 35 4.23 6.86 12.88
CA GLN A 35 5.50 7.42 13.31
C GLN A 35 6.32 6.36 14.04
N GLY A 36 7.63 6.56 14.14
CA GLY A 36 8.55 5.70 14.88
C GLY A 36 9.50 4.89 14.00
N ASP A 37 10.38 4.13 14.65
CA ASP A 37 11.41 3.33 13.99
C ASP A 37 10.77 2.13 13.25
N PRO A 38 10.94 2.01 11.92
CA PRO A 38 10.36 0.90 11.18
C PRO A 38 10.99 -0.47 11.47
N ASN A 39 12.10 -0.50 12.20
CA ASN A 39 12.81 -1.72 12.57
C ASN A 39 12.43 -2.24 13.96
N GLU A 40 11.54 -1.55 14.67
CA GLU A 40 11.07 -1.98 15.98
C GLU A 40 10.18 -3.22 15.85
N GLU A 41 10.61 -4.34 16.44
CA GLU A 41 9.84 -5.58 16.46
C GLU A 41 8.54 -5.38 17.25
N GLY A 42 7.42 -5.74 16.63
CA GLY A 42 6.08 -5.46 17.17
C GLY A 42 5.72 -3.97 17.15
N GLY A 43 6.55 -3.10 16.58
CA GLY A 43 6.35 -1.67 16.53
C GLY A 43 5.22 -1.24 15.58
N ALA A 44 4.92 0.05 15.60
CA ALA A 44 3.81 0.63 14.84
C ALA A 44 3.89 0.36 13.34
N TYR A 45 5.10 0.37 12.75
CA TYR A 45 5.29 0.11 11.32
C TYR A 45 4.98 -1.34 10.96
N GLN A 46 5.46 -2.31 11.74
CA GLN A 46 5.18 -3.72 11.49
C GLN A 46 3.67 -4.00 11.56
N GLN A 47 2.99 -3.44 12.56
CA GLN A 47 1.53 -3.55 12.69
C GLN A 47 0.80 -2.92 11.50
N ALA A 48 1.22 -1.75 11.05
CA ALA A 48 0.66 -1.08 9.88
C ALA A 48 0.78 -1.93 8.60
N VAL A 49 1.95 -2.52 8.37
CA VAL A 49 2.18 -3.42 7.23
C VAL A 49 1.29 -4.66 7.32
N SER A 50 1.16 -5.26 8.50
CA SER A 50 0.25 -6.41 8.71
C SER A 50 -1.20 -6.06 8.35
N VAL A 51 -1.70 -4.90 8.79
CA VAL A 51 -3.07 -4.44 8.47
C VAL A 51 -3.22 -4.19 6.97
N LEU A 52 -2.25 -3.52 6.34
CA LEU A 52 -2.29 -3.25 4.89
C LEU A 52 -2.41 -4.54 4.08
N TYR A 53 -1.61 -5.56 4.40
CA TYR A 53 -1.68 -6.84 3.69
C TYR A 53 -2.98 -7.59 4.00
N ALA A 54 -3.47 -7.57 5.24
CA ALA A 54 -4.75 -8.18 5.58
C ALA A 54 -5.89 -7.59 4.73
N LEU A 55 -5.94 -6.26 4.58
CA LEU A 55 -6.93 -5.59 3.74
C LEU A 55 -6.71 -5.86 2.25
N ALA A 56 -5.47 -5.76 1.76
CA ALA A 56 -5.14 -5.98 0.35
C ALA A 56 -5.53 -7.39 -0.12
N TYR A 57 -5.24 -8.41 0.70
CA TYR A 57 -5.62 -9.79 0.38
C TYR A 57 -7.12 -10.05 0.56
N THR A 58 -7.79 -9.39 1.50
CA THR A 58 -9.25 -9.48 1.65
C THR A 58 -9.97 -8.96 0.41
N LEU A 59 -9.55 -7.79 -0.10
CA LEU A 59 -10.07 -7.25 -1.37
C LEU A 59 -9.76 -8.17 -2.55
N LYS A 60 -8.50 -8.63 -2.66
CA LYS A 60 -8.07 -9.51 -3.75
C LYS A 60 -8.86 -10.82 -3.78
N MET A 61 -9.17 -11.39 -2.61
CA MET A 61 -9.84 -12.69 -2.50
C MET A 61 -11.37 -12.60 -2.47
N SER A 62 -11.94 -11.40 -2.64
CA SER A 62 -13.40 -11.17 -2.65
C SER A 62 -14.13 -12.10 -3.62
N TYR A 63 -13.57 -12.33 -4.82
CA TYR A 63 -14.12 -13.23 -5.85
C TYR A 63 -14.29 -14.70 -5.42
N LYS A 64 -13.58 -15.14 -4.36
CA LYS A 64 -13.73 -16.48 -3.78
C LYS A 64 -14.78 -16.54 -2.67
N GLY A 65 -15.28 -15.39 -2.23
CA GLY A 65 -16.29 -15.27 -1.18
C GLY A 65 -17.65 -14.86 -1.73
N THR A 66 -18.47 -14.27 -0.86
CA THR A 66 -19.82 -13.80 -1.19
C THR A 66 -19.85 -12.37 -1.74
N ARG A 67 -18.78 -11.59 -1.54
CA ARG A 67 -18.67 -10.20 -2.04
C ARG A 67 -18.24 -10.21 -3.50
N GLN A 68 -19.11 -9.74 -4.38
CA GLN A 68 -18.78 -9.47 -5.78
C GLN A 68 -18.52 -7.97 -5.95
N ILE A 69 -17.28 -7.59 -6.24
CA ILE A 69 -16.89 -6.19 -6.47
C ILE A 69 -17.14 -5.84 -7.92
N ALA A 70 -17.85 -4.74 -8.17
CA ALA A 70 -18.15 -4.29 -9.53
C ALA A 70 -16.86 -3.97 -10.31
N GLY A 71 -16.74 -4.49 -11.53
CA GLY A 71 -15.56 -4.28 -12.37
C GLY A 71 -14.32 -5.08 -11.95
N PHE A 72 -14.46 -6.04 -11.03
CA PHE A 72 -13.36 -6.87 -10.57
C PHE A 72 -12.69 -7.63 -11.72
N TYR A 73 -11.36 -7.59 -11.73
CA TYR A 73 -10.50 -8.52 -12.43
C TYR A 73 -9.49 -9.09 -11.45
N GLU A 74 -9.04 -10.34 -11.67
CA GLU A 74 -7.96 -10.89 -10.85
C GLU A 74 -6.67 -10.08 -11.04
N TYR A 75 -6.01 -9.70 -9.95
CA TYR A 75 -4.77 -8.94 -9.96
C TYR A 75 -3.75 -9.49 -8.95
N VAL A 76 -2.47 -9.20 -9.19
CA VAL A 76 -1.38 -9.43 -8.25
C VAL A 76 -1.32 -8.23 -7.28
N VAL A 77 -1.20 -8.49 -5.98
CA VAL A 77 -1.01 -7.42 -4.98
C VAL A 77 0.28 -6.65 -5.33
N PRO A 78 0.21 -5.32 -5.53
CA PRO A 78 1.39 -4.51 -5.84
C PRO A 78 2.43 -4.50 -4.71
N PRO A 79 3.66 -4.01 -4.98
CA PRO A 79 4.65 -3.80 -3.95
C PRO A 79 4.15 -2.91 -2.81
N LEU A 80 4.67 -3.13 -1.61
CA LEU A 80 4.56 -2.16 -0.51
C LEU A 80 5.35 -0.90 -0.87
N GLU A 81 4.74 0.26 -0.66
CA GLU A 81 5.35 1.57 -0.88
C GLU A 81 5.27 2.38 0.42
N GLY A 82 6.07 3.44 0.53
CA GLY A 82 6.08 4.27 1.73
C GLY A 82 6.56 5.69 1.47
N PHE A 83 5.86 6.65 2.05
CA PHE A 83 6.28 8.04 2.15
C PHE A 83 6.95 8.27 3.50
N TRP A 84 8.07 8.98 3.54
CA TRP A 84 8.90 9.12 4.73
C TRP A 84 9.38 10.56 4.89
N TRP A 85 9.32 11.08 6.11
CA TRP A 85 9.87 12.39 6.45
C TRP A 85 10.19 12.49 7.95
N GLN A 86 10.87 13.57 8.35
CA GLN A 86 11.05 13.95 9.74
C GLN A 86 10.67 15.42 9.94
N PRO A 87 9.78 15.76 10.88
CA PRO A 87 9.38 17.14 11.13
C PRO A 87 10.58 18.02 11.51
N GLY A 88 10.64 19.21 10.94
CA GLY A 88 11.67 20.21 11.27
C GLY A 88 13.06 19.94 10.67
N LEU A 89 13.22 18.90 9.84
CA LEU A 89 14.47 18.59 9.16
C LEU A 89 14.31 18.71 7.64
N ALA A 90 15.31 19.31 6.99
CA ALA A 90 15.49 19.18 5.55
C ALA A 90 16.23 17.86 5.28
N GLY A 91 15.52 16.87 4.74
CA GLY A 91 16.04 15.52 4.53
C GLY A 91 15.67 14.57 5.67
N VAL A 92 16.54 13.59 5.94
CA VAL A 92 16.32 12.54 6.94
C VAL A 92 17.63 12.25 7.67
N ASP A 93 17.58 12.27 9.00
CA ASP A 93 18.60 11.74 9.90
C ASP A 93 18.32 10.25 10.17
N TYR A 94 19.04 9.40 9.43
CA TYR A 94 18.94 7.95 9.53
C TYR A 94 19.46 7.36 10.85
N SER A 95 20.17 8.14 11.68
CA SER A 95 20.59 7.71 13.01
C SER A 95 19.46 7.83 14.05
N GLN A 96 18.48 8.71 13.80
CA GLN A 96 17.37 9.02 14.72
C GLN A 96 16.03 8.54 14.18
N LYS A 97 15.93 7.23 13.90
CA LYS A 97 14.75 6.61 13.27
C LYS A 97 13.46 6.75 14.06
N ARG A 98 13.52 6.94 15.39
CA ARG A 98 12.34 7.17 16.24
C ARG A 98 11.56 8.43 15.86
N GLY A 99 12.22 9.41 15.23
CA GLY A 99 11.58 10.64 14.75
C GLY A 99 10.94 10.51 13.37
N PHE A 100 10.96 9.33 12.74
CA PHE A 100 10.36 9.14 11.42
C PHE A 100 8.85 9.28 11.49
N HIS A 101 8.31 10.00 10.51
CA HIS A 101 6.91 9.96 10.15
C HIS A 101 6.80 9.27 8.81
N TRP A 102 5.74 8.49 8.65
CA TRP A 102 5.54 7.72 7.44
C TRP A 102 4.07 7.52 7.11
N ILE A 103 3.82 7.26 5.83
CA ILE A 103 2.56 6.71 5.34
C ILE A 103 2.93 5.48 4.55
N SER A 104 2.58 4.29 5.06
CA SER A 104 2.77 3.04 4.35
C SER A 104 1.55 2.76 3.48
N VAL A 105 1.78 2.36 2.22
CA VAL A 105 0.70 2.22 1.25
C VAL A 105 0.83 0.97 0.37
N ILE A 106 -0.31 0.45 -0.07
CA ILE A 106 -0.39 -0.57 -1.12
C ILE A 106 -1.38 -0.08 -2.17
N ARG A 107 -0.96 0.00 -3.43
CA ARG A 107 -1.84 0.37 -4.54
C ARG A 107 -2.98 -0.64 -4.69
N VAL A 108 -4.18 -0.14 -4.99
CA VAL A 108 -5.34 -0.96 -5.36
C VAL A 108 -5.89 -0.58 -6.73
N PRO A 109 -6.59 -1.49 -7.43
CA PRO A 109 -7.27 -1.17 -8.69
C PRO A 109 -8.30 -0.03 -8.55
N ASP A 110 -8.50 0.73 -9.62
CA ASP A 110 -9.43 1.88 -9.62
C ASP A 110 -10.91 1.49 -9.45
N PHE A 111 -11.24 0.22 -9.68
CA PHE A 111 -12.58 -0.32 -9.43
C PHE A 111 -12.89 -0.46 -7.93
N ILE A 112 -11.87 -0.49 -7.06
CA ILE A 112 -12.08 -0.52 -5.60
C ILE A 112 -12.64 0.83 -5.15
N LYS A 113 -13.85 0.82 -4.60
CA LYS A 113 -14.51 2.02 -4.06
C LYS A 113 -14.52 2.00 -2.53
N GLN A 114 -14.97 3.12 -1.94
CA GLN A 114 -15.05 3.28 -0.49
C GLN A 114 -15.85 2.15 0.17
N GLU A 115 -16.98 1.75 -0.42
CA GLU A 115 -17.81 0.65 0.09
C GLU A 115 -17.10 -0.71 0.11
N ASP A 116 -16.20 -0.97 -0.82
CA ASP A 116 -15.41 -2.21 -0.86
C ASP A 116 -14.32 -2.18 0.21
N PHE A 117 -13.71 -1.01 0.43
CA PHE A 117 -12.78 -0.79 1.53
C PHE A 117 -13.47 -1.00 2.87
N ASP A 118 -14.62 -0.36 3.09
CA ASP A 118 -15.38 -0.47 4.34
C ASP A 118 -15.79 -1.93 4.60
N TRP A 119 -16.22 -2.66 3.56
CA TRP A 119 -16.47 -4.09 3.64
C TRP A 119 -15.21 -4.88 4.03
N ALA A 120 -14.06 -4.61 3.40
CA ALA A 120 -12.82 -5.32 3.68
C ALA A 120 -12.33 -5.09 5.11
N VAL A 121 -12.54 -3.89 5.67
CA VAL A 121 -12.27 -3.60 7.08
C VAL A 121 -13.14 -4.47 7.99
N GLN A 122 -14.45 -4.52 7.75
CA GLN A 122 -15.36 -5.34 8.55
C GLN A 122 -15.01 -6.83 8.45
N GLU A 123 -14.68 -7.30 7.25
CA GLU A 123 -14.34 -8.70 7.02
C GLU A 123 -13.01 -9.09 7.68
N ALA A 124 -12.00 -8.21 7.64
CA ALA A 124 -10.73 -8.43 8.30
C ALA A 124 -10.83 -8.43 9.83
N GLN A 125 -11.81 -7.72 10.40
CA GLN A 125 -12.08 -7.73 11.85
C GLN A 125 -12.79 -9.00 12.34
N ARG A 126 -13.50 -9.72 11.46
CA ARG A 126 -14.21 -10.96 11.81
C ARG A 126 -13.30 -12.19 11.80
N LYS A 127 -12.15 -12.09 11.14
CA LYS A 127 -11.14 -13.14 11.04
C LYS A 127 -10.12 -13.02 12.16
#